data_AF-A0A7C5WU69-F1
#
_entry.id   AF-A0A7C5WU69-F1
#
_cell.length_a   1.000
_cell.length_b   1.000
_cell.length_c   1.000
_cell.angle_alpha   90.00
_cell.angle_beta   90.00
_cell.angle_gamma   90.00
#
_symmetry.space_group_name_H-M   'P 1'
#
loop_
_entity.id
_entity.type
_entity.pdbx_description
1 polymer ?
#
loop_
_entity_poly.entity_id
_entity_poly.type
_entity_poly.pdbx_seq_one_letter_code
_entity_poly.pdbx_strand_id
1 'polypeptide(L)'
;MIPLRLLLKITLLLFIPAVLPATQSTTSDKENALAVFYVIEGNVEKEYNTLVEKEIQKIGFVMADPHHRVNDQYEAKYGSTQLDVLSFLPAVNDDLVMKLFNKDPRLAGFSPFNMLIYKRKSDKVT
;
A
#
# COMPACT_ATOMS: atom_id res chain seq x y z
N MET A 1 -12.87 -56.69 -27.67
CA MET A 1 -13.25 -55.56 -28.55
C MET A 1 -14.38 -54.79 -27.89
N ILE A 2 -14.06 -53.63 -27.31
CA ILE A 2 -15.03 -52.76 -26.62
C ILE A 2 -15.61 -51.81 -27.69
N PRO A 3 -16.94 -51.63 -27.78
CA PRO A 3 -17.53 -50.84 -28.84
C PRO A 3 -17.16 -49.35 -28.72
N LEU A 4 -16.73 -48.75 -29.84
CA LEU A 4 -16.24 -47.38 -29.98
C LEU A 4 -17.22 -46.28 -29.50
N ARG A 5 -18.51 -46.61 -29.35
CA ARG A 5 -19.53 -45.71 -28.80
C ARG A 5 -19.51 -45.59 -27.27
N LEU A 6 -18.81 -46.49 -26.57
CA LEU A 6 -18.65 -46.46 -25.11
C LEU A 6 -17.45 -45.62 -24.65
N LEU A 7 -16.46 -45.39 -25.54
CA LEU A 7 -15.33 -44.50 -25.26
C LEU A 7 -15.68 -43.00 -25.35
N LEU A 8 -16.76 -42.63 -26.04
CA LEU A 8 -17.11 -41.23 -26.28
C LEU A 8 -17.87 -40.57 -25.10
N LYS A 9 -18.31 -41.33 -24.10
CA LYS A 9 -19.05 -40.80 -22.93
C LYS A 9 -18.23 -40.68 -21.65
N ILE A 10 -16.93 -41.01 -21.68
CA ILE A 10 -16.05 -40.95 -20.51
C ILE A 10 -15.05 -39.77 -20.58
N THR A 11 -15.01 -39.03 -21.69
CA THR A 11 -14.13 -37.87 -21.86
C THR A 11 -14.82 -36.53 -21.57
N LEU A 12 -15.71 -36.47 -20.57
CA LEU A 12 -16.38 -35.22 -20.17
C LEU A 12 -16.12 -34.81 -18.71
N LEU A 13 -15.26 -35.49 -17.95
CA LEU A 13 -15.18 -35.21 -16.52
C LEU A 13 -13.76 -35.28 -15.96
N LEU A 14 -12.84 -34.52 -16.53
CA LEU A 14 -11.51 -34.36 -15.93
C LEU A 14 -11.01 -32.91 -16.08
N PHE A 15 -10.89 -32.28 -14.91
CA PHE A 15 -10.15 -31.05 -14.57
C PHE A 15 -10.79 -29.69 -14.86
N ILE A 16 -11.72 -29.30 -14.00
CA ILE A 16 -11.69 -27.94 -13.43
C ILE A 16 -11.76 -28.08 -11.91
N PRO A 17 -10.69 -27.68 -11.20
CA PRO A 17 -10.88 -26.78 -10.09
C PRO A 17 -10.20 -25.48 -10.47
N ALA A 18 -11.03 -24.44 -10.61
CA ALA A 18 -10.58 -23.07 -10.56
C ALA A 18 -9.93 -22.88 -9.18
N VAL A 19 -8.61 -22.92 -9.13
CA VAL A 19 -7.87 -22.39 -7.99
C VAL A 19 -7.95 -20.88 -8.14
N LEU A 20 -9.03 -20.30 -7.62
CA LEU A 20 -9.01 -18.91 -7.19
C LEU A 20 -7.89 -18.84 -6.14
N PRO A 21 -6.84 -18.02 -6.31
CA PRO A 21 -6.08 -17.62 -5.14
C PRO A 21 -7.06 -16.88 -4.24
N ALA A 22 -7.49 -17.53 -3.16
CA ALA A 22 -8.10 -16.82 -2.06
C ALA A 22 -7.07 -15.77 -1.64
N THR A 23 -7.40 -14.50 -1.81
CA THR A 23 -6.64 -13.39 -1.24
C THR A 23 -6.65 -13.65 0.26
N GLN A 24 -5.57 -14.24 0.77
CA GLN A 24 -5.36 -14.31 2.20
C GLN A 24 -5.20 -12.87 2.66
N SER A 25 -6.27 -12.31 3.21
CA SER A 25 -6.15 -11.21 4.15
C SER A 25 -5.36 -11.79 5.32
N THR A 26 -4.04 -11.60 5.28
CA THR A 26 -3.21 -11.81 6.45
C THR A 26 -3.66 -10.78 7.47
N THR A 27 -4.57 -11.17 8.35
CA THR A 27 -4.68 -10.56 9.67
C THR A 27 -3.40 -10.91 10.40
N SER A 28 -2.30 -10.21 10.08
CA SER A 28 -1.16 -10.15 10.98
C SER A 28 -1.69 -9.64 12.31
N ASP A 29 -1.33 -10.30 13.42
CA ASP A 29 -1.60 -9.82 14.77
C ASP A 29 -1.22 -8.33 14.84
N LYS A 30 -2.24 -7.45 14.79
CA LYS A 30 -2.05 -6.00 14.65
C LYS A 30 -1.31 -5.39 15.83
N GLU A 31 -1.16 -6.14 16.92
CA GLU A 31 -0.58 -5.66 18.17
C GLU A 31 0.94 -5.42 18.10
N ASN A 32 1.67 -5.99 17.13
CA ASN A 32 3.13 -5.83 17.03
C ASN A 32 3.63 -5.38 15.64
N ALA A 33 2.77 -4.75 14.84
CA ALA A 33 3.14 -4.31 13.50
C ALA A 33 3.99 -3.02 13.53
N LEU A 34 5.18 -3.05 12.90
CA LEU A 34 6.03 -1.86 12.73
C LEU A 34 5.47 -0.87 11.69
N ALA A 35 4.62 -1.36 10.79
CA ALA A 35 3.94 -0.57 9.79
C ALA A 35 2.55 -1.17 9.52
N VAL A 36 1.58 -0.31 9.25
CA VAL A 36 0.22 -0.71 8.89
C VAL A 36 -0.04 -0.32 7.45
N PHE A 37 -0.36 -1.30 6.61
CA PHE A 37 -0.74 -1.10 5.23
C PHE A 37 -2.22 -1.35 5.05
N TYR A 38 -2.89 -0.42 4.36
CA TYR A 38 -4.24 -0.59 3.86
C TYR A 38 -4.15 -0.77 2.35
N VAL A 39 -4.82 -1.80 1.84
CA VAL A 39 -4.86 -2.10 0.40
C VAL A 39 -6.25 -1.72 -0.09
N ILE A 40 -6.34 -0.81 -1.05
CA ILE A 40 -7.60 -0.27 -1.54
C ILE A 40 -7.70 -0.46 -3.05
N GLU A 41 -8.87 -0.89 -3.53
CA GLU A 41 -9.11 -1.05 -4.96
C GLU A 41 -9.03 0.28 -5.72
N GLY A 42 -8.40 0.24 -6.89
CA GLY A 42 -8.23 1.39 -7.76
C GLY A 42 -7.01 2.24 -7.44
N ASN A 43 -6.98 3.43 -8.04
CA ASN A 43 -6.02 4.48 -7.72
C ASN A 43 -6.70 5.44 -6.74
N VAL A 44 -6.20 5.54 -5.52
CA VAL A 44 -6.74 6.41 -4.46
C VAL A 44 -5.82 7.57 -4.08
N GLU A 45 -4.91 7.96 -4.99
CA GLU A 45 -3.94 9.03 -4.77
C GLU A 45 -4.60 10.34 -4.32
N LYS A 46 -5.73 10.71 -4.94
CA LYS A 46 -6.43 11.96 -4.64
C LYS A 46 -7.05 11.94 -3.25
N GLU A 47 -7.69 10.83 -2.88
CA GLU A 47 -8.32 10.61 -1.59
C GLU A 47 -7.26 10.60 -0.48
N TYR A 48 -6.14 9.92 -0.72
CA TYR A 48 -5.02 9.88 0.21
C TYR A 48 -4.36 11.26 0.40
N ASN A 49 -4.11 11.99 -0.69
CA ASN A 49 -3.60 13.37 -0.61
C ASN A 49 -4.58 14.25 0.20
N THR A 50 -5.88 14.09 0.01
CA THR A 50 -6.89 14.81 0.80
C THR A 50 -6.80 14.46 2.30
N LEU A 51 -6.63 13.18 2.63
CA LEU A 51 -6.45 12.73 4.02
C LEU A 51 -5.25 13.44 4.67
N VAL A 52 -4.07 13.37 4.04
CA VAL A 52 -2.83 13.88 4.64
C VAL A 52 -2.70 15.41 4.59
N GLU A 53 -3.30 16.08 3.61
CA GLU A 53 -3.21 17.54 3.47
C GLU A 53 -4.32 18.28 4.21
N LYS A 54 -5.45 17.62 4.52
CA LYS A 54 -6.61 18.31 5.11
C LYS A 54 -7.12 17.63 6.36
N GLU A 55 -7.38 16.34 6.30
CA GLU A 55 -8.08 15.66 7.40
C GLU A 55 -7.19 15.52 8.64
N ILE A 56 -5.92 15.15 8.48
CA ILE A 56 -5.02 15.01 9.64
C ILE A 56 -4.63 16.36 10.27
N GLN A 57 -4.72 17.46 9.53
CA GLN A 57 -4.53 18.81 10.08
C GLN A 57 -5.61 19.15 11.10
N LYS A 58 -6.84 18.65 10.91
CA LYS A 58 -7.95 18.85 11.87
C LYS A 58 -7.68 18.19 13.23
N ILE A 59 -6.78 17.21 13.29
CA ILE A 59 -6.36 16.55 14.53
C ILE A 59 -4.95 17.00 15.00
N GLY A 60 -4.44 18.11 14.45
CA GLY A 60 -3.20 18.75 14.90
C GLY A 60 -1.90 18.20 14.32
N PHE A 61 -1.95 17.37 13.27
CA PHE A 61 -0.77 16.96 12.53
C PHE A 61 -0.52 17.86 11.33
N VAL A 62 0.75 18.12 11.02
CA VAL A 62 1.18 18.89 9.84
C VAL A 62 2.12 18.05 8.98
N MET A 63 2.22 18.39 7.70
CA MET A 63 3.19 17.81 6.78
C MET A 63 4.52 18.54 6.94
N ALA A 64 5.56 17.82 7.38
CA ALA A 64 6.87 18.40 7.63
C ALA A 64 7.63 18.73 6.33
N ASP A 65 7.64 17.79 5.38
CA ASP A 65 8.31 17.93 4.08
C ASP A 65 7.72 16.95 3.04
N PRO A 66 6.49 17.22 2.57
CA PRO A 66 5.75 16.29 1.72
C PRO A 66 6.34 16.20 0.31
N HIS A 67 6.66 14.98 -0.12
CA HIS A 67 7.17 14.68 -1.45
C HIS A 67 6.16 13.82 -2.22
N HIS A 68 5.36 14.48 -3.06
CA HIS A 68 4.41 13.80 -3.93
C HIS A 68 5.08 13.29 -5.21
N ARG A 69 4.62 12.14 -5.71
CA ARG A 69 4.97 11.59 -7.02
C ARG A 69 6.48 11.48 -7.28
N VAL A 70 7.22 10.96 -6.30
CA VAL A 70 8.67 10.69 -6.41
C VAL A 70 8.99 9.75 -7.57
N ASN A 71 8.05 8.87 -7.95
CA ASN A 71 8.18 8.02 -9.13
C ASN A 71 8.38 8.79 -10.44
N ASP A 72 7.83 10.01 -10.57
CA ASP A 72 8.00 10.83 -11.77
C ASP A 72 9.47 11.31 -11.90
N GLN A 73 10.10 11.64 -10.77
CA GLN A 73 11.53 11.99 -10.72
C GLN A 73 12.42 10.79 -11.07
N TYR A 74 12.04 9.59 -10.65
CA TYR A 74 12.75 8.37 -11.04
C TYR A 74 12.65 8.10 -12.54
N GLU A 75 11.47 8.28 -13.13
CA GLU A 75 11.28 8.15 -14.58
C GLU A 75 12.11 9.19 -15.34
N ALA A 76 12.08 10.46 -14.90
CA ALA A 76 12.87 11.52 -15.52
C ALA A 76 14.38 11.26 -15.43
N LYS A 77 14.86 10.73 -14.30
CA LYS A 77 16.30 10.52 -14.06
C LYS A 77 16.84 9.22 -14.67
N TYR A 78 16.06 8.15 -14.66
CA TYR A 78 16.52 6.80 -15.02
C TYR A 78 15.82 6.23 -16.27
N GLY A 79 14.89 6.99 -16.87
CA GLY A 79 14.22 6.66 -18.12
C GLY A 79 13.01 5.73 -17.99
N SER A 80 12.78 5.12 -16.82
CA SER A 80 11.56 4.35 -16.56
C SER A 80 11.31 4.13 -15.07
N THR A 81 10.07 3.78 -14.74
CA THR A 81 9.65 3.30 -13.42
C THR A 81 8.51 2.30 -13.55
N GLN A 82 8.41 1.36 -12.62
CA GLN A 82 7.27 0.43 -12.50
C GLN A 82 6.18 0.98 -11.59
N LEU A 83 6.39 2.16 -10.99
CA LEU A 83 5.48 2.80 -10.05
C LEU A 83 4.56 3.77 -10.80
N ASP A 84 3.27 3.66 -10.52
CA ASP A 84 2.23 4.57 -10.98
C ASP A 84 2.08 5.75 -9.99
N VAL A 85 2.19 5.44 -8.70
CA VAL A 85 2.18 6.38 -7.58
C VAL A 85 3.28 5.99 -6.60
N LEU A 86 4.04 6.96 -6.13
CA LEU A 86 4.90 6.87 -4.95
C LEU A 86 5.02 8.25 -4.32
N SER A 87 4.57 8.39 -3.07
CA SER A 87 4.74 9.63 -2.31
C SER A 87 5.19 9.32 -0.88
N PHE A 88 6.09 10.17 -0.36
CA PHE A 88 6.51 10.17 1.04
C PHE A 88 6.00 11.44 1.69
N LEU A 89 5.17 11.30 2.72
CA LEU A 89 4.37 12.39 3.29
C LEU A 89 4.57 12.42 4.81
N PRO A 90 5.71 12.94 5.29
CA PRO A 90 6.03 12.84 6.70
C PRO A 90 5.12 13.74 7.55
N ALA A 91 4.51 13.16 8.57
CA ALA A 91 3.56 13.79 9.47
C ALA A 91 4.15 13.99 10.87
N VAL A 92 3.87 15.16 11.45
CA VAL A 92 4.30 15.50 12.80
C VAL A 92 3.23 16.31 13.52
N ASN A 93 3.13 16.14 14.83
CA ASN A 93 2.40 17.03 15.72
C ASN A 93 3.44 17.66 16.66
N ASP A 94 3.75 18.94 16.45
CA ASP A 94 4.87 19.60 17.12
C ASP A 94 4.70 19.64 18.65
N ASP A 95 3.49 19.92 19.12
CA ASP A 95 3.17 19.99 20.55
C ASP A 95 3.36 18.66 21.27
N LEU A 96 3.05 17.55 20.60
CA LEU A 96 3.23 16.21 21.15
C LEU A 96 4.68 15.75 21.01
N VAL A 97 5.30 15.96 19.85
CA VAL A 97 6.63 15.45 19.57
C VAL A 97 7.69 16.14 20.44
N MET A 98 7.55 17.43 20.71
CA MET A 98 8.49 18.15 21.58
C MET A 98 8.45 17.64 23.03
N LYS A 99 7.28 17.21 23.52
CA LYS A 99 7.18 16.56 24.84
C LYS A 99 7.91 15.22 24.87
N LEU A 100 7.96 14.50 23.75
CA LEU A 100 8.70 13.24 23.63
C LEU A 100 10.21 13.51 23.54
N PHE A 101 10.64 14.46 22.71
CA PHE A 101 12.05 14.80 22.53
C PHE A 101 12.69 15.33 23.81
N ASN A 102 11.96 16.13 24.60
CA ASN A 102 12.44 16.60 25.89
C ASN A 102 12.62 15.47 26.93
N LYS A 103 11.95 14.31 26.74
CA LYS A 103 12.17 13.12 27.57
C LYS A 103 13.30 12.25 27.05
N ASP A 104 13.35 12.04 25.74
CA ASP A 104 14.41 11.28 25.07
C ASP A 104 14.68 11.85 23.67
N PRO A 105 15.78 12.59 23.47
CA PRO A 105 16.08 13.22 22.19
C PRO A 105 16.40 12.22 21.08
N ARG A 106 16.71 10.95 21.40
CA ARG A 106 16.95 9.90 20.39
C ARG A 106 15.70 9.60 19.57
N LEU A 107 14.51 9.90 20.11
CA LEU A 107 13.24 9.75 19.41
C LEU A 107 13.15 10.65 18.17
N ALA A 108 13.94 11.73 18.11
CA ALA A 108 14.01 12.58 16.92
C ALA A 108 14.55 11.84 15.69
N GLY A 109 15.37 10.79 15.86
CA GLY A 109 15.84 9.97 14.74
C GLY A 109 14.74 9.14 14.06
N PHE A 110 13.55 9.04 14.67
CA PHE A 110 12.40 8.30 14.17
C PHE A 110 11.20 9.19 13.84
N SER A 111 11.38 10.51 13.89
CA SER A 111 10.35 11.51 13.60
C SER A 111 10.83 12.44 12.47
N PRO A 112 9.94 12.97 11.63
CA PRO A 112 8.49 12.75 11.55
C PRO A 112 8.08 11.31 11.18
N PHE A 113 6.84 10.94 11.49
CA PHE A 113 6.29 9.64 11.10
C PHE A 113 5.93 9.66 9.61
N ASN A 114 6.45 8.70 8.84
CA ASN A 114 6.23 8.68 7.40
C ASN A 114 4.85 8.10 7.04
N MET A 115 4.00 8.92 6.43
CA MET A 115 2.84 8.45 5.69
C MET A 115 3.28 8.12 4.27
N LEU A 116 2.92 6.95 3.76
CA LEU A 116 3.36 6.45 2.45
C LEU A 116 2.16 5.98 1.64
N ILE A 117 2.14 6.35 0.37
CA ILE A 117 1.26 5.79 -0.64
C ILE A 117 2.11 5.29 -1.79
N TYR A 118 1.81 4.09 -2.28
CA TYR A 118 2.42 3.57 -3.49
C TYR A 118 1.41 2.76 -4.29
N LYS A 119 1.62 2.69 -5.59
CA LYS A 119 0.90 1.79 -6.49
C LYS A 119 1.82 1.40 -7.63
N ARG A 120 1.89 0.13 -8.01
CA ARG A 120 2.58 -0.27 -9.25
C ARG A 120 1.67 -0.10 -10.46
N LYS A 121 2.27 0.10 -11.63
CA LYS A 121 1.57 0.17 -12.92
C LYS A 121 0.75 -1.11 -13.21
N SER A 122 1.24 -2.27 -12.75
CA SER A 122 0.57 -3.56 -12.90
C SER A 122 -0.58 -3.81 -11.92
N ASP A 123 -0.65 -3.05 -10.82
CA ASP A 123 -1.57 -3.34 -9.74
C ASP A 123 -2.94 -2.69 -9.99
N LYS A 124 -3.99 -3.40 -9.60
CA LYS A 124 -5.37 -2.89 -9.58
C LYS A 124 -5.75 -2.25 -8.24
N VAL A 125 -4.82 -2.26 -7.30
CA VAL A 125 -4.96 -1.72 -5.95
C VAL A 125 -3.85 -0.70 -5.71
N THR A 126 -4.10 0.20 -4.78
CA THR A 126 -3.12 1.07 -4.15
C THR A 126 -2.85 0.52 -2.75
#